data_AF-A0A0Z8CYM9-F1
#
_entry.id   AF-A0A0Z8CYM9-F1
#
_cell.length_a   1.000
_cell.length_b   1.000
_cell.length_c   1.000
_cell.angle_alpha   90.00
_cell.angle_beta   90.00
_cell.angle_gamma   90.00
#
_symmetry.space_group_name_H-M   'P 1'
#
loop_
_entity.id
_entity.type
_entity.pdbx_description
1 polymer ?
#
loop_
_entity_poly.entity_id
_entity_poly.type
_entity_poly.pdbx_seq_one_letter_code
_entity_poly.pdbx_strand_id
1 'polypeptide(L)'
;MLRNRLEKEFATSLEIADVVSYYEVTEERLRDVDLIISSISLSNLIFLTPVITVSVFLSEQDIEAIRSYLQQVTPVRVEQNEALPMEEEQARQIAEAVFSPLRIVSLDKKMSRDRTLLQLIACLDEAKESGFVEHFREQVNVRESYSSVVFGELLAFPHPAIPLTFSEQIVVGVCKEAVEWEEGKKVQFIFLLSPSKGRNPHLKYISPCLVAFVQDRSLQERLVQNPSYQELVDIFIPLIQKQG
;
A
#
# COMPACT_ATOMS: atom_id res chain seq x y z
N MET A 1 -27.75 0.15 -7.16
CA MET A 1 -27.98 -1.23 -7.65
C MET A 1 -27.03 -2.21 -6.99
N LEU A 2 -25.71 -2.00 -7.10
CA LEU A 2 -24.69 -2.85 -6.45
C LEU A 2 -24.89 -2.96 -4.93
N ARG A 3 -25.02 -1.83 -4.21
CA ARG A 3 -25.30 -1.77 -2.77
C ARG A 3 -26.43 -2.74 -2.35
N ASN A 4 -27.61 -2.58 -2.93
CA ASN A 4 -28.78 -3.39 -2.57
C ASN A 4 -28.56 -4.89 -2.83
N ARG A 5 -27.77 -5.26 -3.85
CA ARG A 5 -27.42 -6.66 -4.10
C ARG A 5 -26.45 -7.17 -3.04
N LEU A 6 -25.43 -6.39 -2.68
CA LEU A 6 -24.49 -6.75 -1.61
C LEU A 6 -25.22 -6.94 -0.27
N GLU A 7 -26.11 -6.01 0.10
CA GLU A 7 -26.93 -6.13 1.32
C GLU A 7 -27.79 -7.39 1.31
N LYS A 8 -28.31 -7.80 0.15
CA LYS A 8 -29.16 -8.99 0.03
C LYS A 8 -28.35 -10.30 0.11
N GLU A 9 -27.23 -10.36 -0.61
CA GLU A 9 -26.40 -11.59 -0.70
C GLU A 9 -25.53 -11.82 0.55
N PHE A 10 -25.15 -10.74 1.25
CA PHE A 10 -24.17 -10.76 2.34
C PHE A 10 -24.70 -10.16 3.65
N ALA A 11 -26.03 -10.11 3.84
CA ALA A 11 -26.69 -9.47 4.99
C ALA A 11 -26.13 -9.84 6.37
N THR A 12 -25.60 -11.05 6.52
CA THR A 12 -25.11 -11.58 7.80
C THR A 12 -23.59 -11.52 7.95
N SER A 13 -22.86 -11.19 6.88
CA SER A 13 -21.40 -11.25 6.82
C SER A 13 -20.74 -9.94 6.41
N LEU A 14 -21.52 -8.93 6.00
CA LEU A 14 -21.01 -7.64 5.56
C LEU A 14 -21.93 -6.52 6.06
N GLU A 15 -21.33 -5.51 6.68
CA GLU A 15 -21.98 -4.23 6.98
C GLU A 15 -21.45 -3.18 5.99
N ILE A 16 -22.36 -2.48 5.30
CA ILE A 16 -21.97 -1.39 4.40
C ILE A 16 -21.80 -0.12 5.23
N ALA A 17 -20.55 0.18 5.59
CA ALA A 17 -20.20 1.39 6.33
C ALA A 17 -20.51 2.68 5.54
N ASP A 18 -20.25 2.69 4.22
CA ASP A 18 -20.47 3.86 3.38
C ASP A 18 -20.60 3.52 1.87
N VAL A 19 -21.13 4.45 1.09
CA VAL A 19 -21.16 4.40 -0.39
C VAL A 19 -20.66 5.74 -0.93
N VAL A 20 -19.50 5.70 -1.57
CA VAL A 20 -18.78 6.91 -1.98
C VAL A 20 -18.38 6.85 -3.45
N SER A 21 -18.17 8.02 -4.06
CA SER A 21 -17.60 8.13 -5.40
C SER A 21 -16.09 7.90 -5.35
N TYR A 22 -15.50 7.54 -6.49
CA TYR A 22 -14.06 7.34 -6.65
C TYR A 22 -13.18 8.44 -6.00
N TYR A 23 -13.55 9.71 -6.20
CA TYR A 23 -12.78 10.87 -5.73
C TYR A 23 -12.92 11.13 -4.23
N GLU A 24 -13.83 10.43 -3.55
CA GLU A 24 -14.15 10.63 -2.13
C GLU A 24 -13.54 9.53 -1.24
N VAL A 25 -12.85 8.54 -1.84
CA VAL A 25 -12.19 7.45 -1.12
C VAL A 25 -10.86 7.97 -0.57
N THR A 26 -10.71 7.91 0.75
CA THR A 26 -9.53 8.41 1.46
C THR A 26 -9.08 7.42 2.53
N GLU A 27 -7.78 7.35 2.83
CA GLU A 27 -7.27 6.47 3.90
C GLU A 27 -7.90 6.78 5.27
N GLU A 28 -8.25 8.05 5.52
CA GLU A 28 -8.95 8.43 6.75
C GLU A 28 -10.36 7.85 6.85
N ARG A 29 -11.13 7.86 5.76
CA ARG A 29 -12.45 7.23 5.72
C ARG A 29 -12.38 5.71 5.76
N LEU A 30 -11.26 5.16 5.32
CA LEU A 30 -10.99 3.73 5.33
C LEU A 30 -10.43 3.21 6.66
N ARG A 31 -10.19 4.09 7.64
CA ARG A 31 -9.57 3.73 8.92
C ARG A 31 -10.25 2.56 9.64
N ASP A 32 -11.58 2.53 9.59
CA ASP A 32 -12.41 1.50 10.22
C ASP A 32 -13.11 0.61 9.18
N VAL A 33 -12.55 0.51 7.97
CA VAL A 33 -13.09 -0.27 6.85
C VAL A 33 -12.14 -1.40 6.48
N ASP A 34 -12.65 -2.64 6.55
CA ASP A 34 -11.86 -3.84 6.31
C ASP A 34 -11.85 -4.31 4.84
N LEU A 35 -12.73 -3.76 4.00
CA LEU A 35 -12.88 -4.14 2.61
C LEU A 35 -13.49 -3.01 1.77
N ILE A 36 -12.87 -2.71 0.62
CA ILE A 36 -13.43 -1.86 -0.43
C ILE A 36 -14.02 -2.76 -1.52
N ILE A 37 -15.30 -2.59 -1.84
CA ILE A 37 -15.92 -3.21 -3.01
C ILE A 37 -16.17 -2.13 -4.05
N SER A 38 -15.45 -2.21 -5.17
CA SER A 38 -15.50 -1.19 -6.22
C SER A 38 -16.10 -1.72 -7.51
N SER A 39 -17.00 -0.96 -8.13
CA SER A 39 -17.54 -1.28 -9.45
C SER A 39 -16.69 -0.77 -10.62
N ILE A 40 -15.56 -0.13 -10.31
CA ILE A 40 -14.58 0.38 -11.27
C ILE A 40 -13.19 -0.11 -10.86
N SER A 41 -12.29 -0.24 -11.82
CA SER A 41 -10.91 -0.62 -11.52
C SER A 41 -10.23 0.45 -10.67
N LEU A 42 -9.70 0.03 -9.53
CA LEU A 42 -8.88 0.84 -8.64
C LEU A 42 -7.39 0.44 -8.74
N SER A 43 -6.98 -0.34 -9.74
CA SER A 43 -5.63 -0.91 -9.86
C SER A 43 -4.49 0.12 -9.95
N ASN A 44 -4.82 1.40 -10.18
CA ASN A 44 -3.85 2.49 -10.28
C ASN A 44 -3.73 3.29 -8.98
N LEU A 45 -4.61 3.03 -8.02
CA LEU A 45 -4.56 3.58 -6.69
C LEU A 45 -4.03 2.52 -5.74
N ILE A 46 -3.32 2.97 -4.72
CA ILE A 46 -2.84 2.09 -3.67
C ILE A 46 -3.68 2.39 -2.44
N PHE A 47 -4.38 1.35 -2.01
CA PHE A 47 -5.17 1.33 -0.79
C PHE A 47 -4.56 0.34 0.17
N LEU A 48 -4.49 0.71 1.45
CA LEU A 48 -4.08 -0.20 2.51
C LEU A 48 -5.20 -1.19 2.84
N THR A 49 -6.46 -0.75 2.69
CA THR A 49 -7.63 -1.61 2.75
C THR A 49 -7.74 -2.47 1.48
N PRO A 50 -7.95 -3.78 1.61
CA PRO A 50 -8.12 -4.66 0.45
C PRO A 50 -9.25 -4.20 -0.47
N VAL A 51 -9.03 -4.32 -1.77
CA VAL A 51 -9.99 -3.92 -2.81
C VAL A 51 -10.43 -5.13 -3.61
N ILE A 52 -11.73 -5.39 -3.65
CA ILE A 52 -12.35 -6.31 -4.60
C ILE A 52 -13.06 -5.49 -5.67
N THR A 53 -12.58 -5.58 -6.90
CA THR A 53 -13.26 -4.98 -8.06
C THR A 53 -14.30 -5.96 -8.58
N VAL A 54 -15.55 -5.52 -8.67
CA VAL A 54 -16.69 -6.31 -9.14
C VAL A 54 -17.39 -5.63 -10.31
N SER A 55 -18.19 -6.37 -11.07
CA SER A 55 -19.11 -5.71 -12.00
C SER A 55 -20.19 -4.93 -11.26
N VAL A 56 -20.71 -3.84 -11.86
CA VAL A 56 -21.87 -3.08 -11.31
C VAL A 56 -23.07 -4.00 -11.06
N PHE A 57 -23.17 -5.07 -11.84
CA PHE A 57 -24.25 -6.04 -11.71
C PHE A 57 -24.00 -7.06 -10.61
N LEU A 58 -22.79 -7.27 -10.09
CA LEU A 58 -22.45 -8.34 -9.15
C LEU A 58 -22.75 -9.74 -9.73
N SER A 59 -21.89 -10.21 -10.62
CA SER A 59 -21.97 -11.55 -11.21
C SER A 59 -21.74 -12.66 -10.19
N GLU A 60 -22.07 -13.91 -10.51
CA GLU A 60 -21.79 -15.05 -9.62
C GLU A 60 -20.29 -15.19 -9.30
N GLN A 61 -19.42 -14.86 -10.25
CA GLN A 61 -17.97 -14.83 -10.02
C GLN A 61 -17.59 -13.73 -9.02
N ASP A 62 -18.21 -12.56 -9.11
CA ASP A 62 -17.99 -11.48 -8.14
C ASP A 62 -18.44 -11.87 -6.73
N ILE A 63 -19.58 -12.56 -6.62
CA ILE A 63 -20.11 -13.08 -5.35
C ILE A 63 -19.13 -14.09 -4.74
N GLU A 64 -18.62 -15.02 -5.55
CA GLU A 64 -17.67 -16.03 -5.09
C GLU A 64 -16.35 -15.40 -4.61
N ALA A 65 -15.84 -14.38 -5.32
CA ALA A 65 -14.66 -13.64 -4.92
C ALA A 65 -14.84 -12.96 -3.55
N ILE A 66 -16.00 -12.31 -3.32
CA ILE A 66 -16.32 -11.69 -2.03
C ILE A 66 -16.48 -12.75 -0.93
N ARG A 67 -17.19 -13.86 -1.19
CA ARG A 67 -17.35 -14.96 -0.21
C ARG A 67 -16.00 -15.54 0.20
N SER A 68 -15.14 -15.82 -0.76
CA SER A 68 -13.80 -16.35 -0.52
C SER A 68 -12.99 -15.41 0.38
N TYR A 69 -13.02 -14.10 0.11
CA TYR A 69 -12.37 -13.10 0.96
C TYR A 69 -12.97 -13.08 2.38
N LEU A 70 -14.31 -13.01 2.52
CA LEU A 70 -14.94 -12.96 3.84
C LEU A 70 -14.68 -14.23 4.66
N GLN A 71 -14.58 -15.40 4.02
CA GLN A 71 -14.22 -16.65 4.69
C GLN A 71 -12.77 -16.67 5.21
N GLN A 72 -11.85 -15.96 4.55
CA GLN A 72 -10.47 -15.80 5.04
C GLN A 72 -10.39 -14.84 6.23
N VAL A 73 -11.29 -13.86 6.32
CA VAL A 73 -11.25 -12.77 7.32
C VAL A 73 -12.12 -13.05 8.55
N THR A 74 -13.14 -13.91 8.45
CA THR A 74 -14.03 -14.22 9.59
C THR A 74 -13.40 -15.26 10.51
N PRO A 75 -13.14 -14.97 11.80
CA PRO A 75 -12.65 -15.96 12.75
C PRO A 75 -13.82 -16.84 13.22
N VAL A 76 -14.35 -17.67 12.32
CA VAL A 76 -15.10 -18.84 12.75
C VAL A 76 -14.06 -19.79 13.34
N ARG A 77 -14.31 -20.32 14.54
CA ARG A 77 -13.55 -21.41 15.17
C ARG A 77 -13.70 -22.71 14.36
N VAL A 78 -13.22 -22.69 13.12
CA VAL A 78 -13.03 -23.84 12.26
C VAL A 78 -11.53 -24.07 12.21
N GLU A 79 -11.17 -25.33 12.40
CA GLU A 79 -9.82 -25.85 12.30
C GLU A 79 -9.02 -25.14 11.21
N GLN A 80 -7.83 -24.68 11.59
CA GLN A 80 -6.85 -24.00 10.74
C GLN A 80 -6.59 -24.78 9.45
N ASN A 81 -7.36 -24.50 8.40
CA ASN A 81 -6.82 -24.53 7.06
C ASN A 81 -6.16 -23.16 6.85
N GLU A 82 -5.02 -22.96 7.51
CA GLU A 82 -4.07 -21.94 7.09
C GLU A 82 -3.84 -22.17 5.59
N ALA A 83 -4.16 -21.18 4.76
CA ALA A 83 -3.65 -21.18 3.39
C ALA A 83 -2.15 -21.47 3.49
N LEU A 84 -1.67 -22.45 2.73
CA LEU A 84 -0.27 -22.86 2.83
C LEU A 84 0.57 -21.61 2.61
N PRO A 85 1.47 -21.27 3.55
CA PRO A 85 2.32 -20.09 3.40
C PRO A 85 3.02 -20.14 2.05
N MET A 86 3.10 -19.00 1.39
CA MET A 86 3.85 -18.89 0.15
C MET A 86 5.27 -19.41 0.36
N GLU A 87 5.80 -20.16 -0.60
CA GLU A 87 7.17 -20.65 -0.52
C GLU A 87 8.14 -19.47 -0.38
N GLU A 88 9.19 -19.64 0.44
CA GLU A 88 10.16 -18.57 0.73
C GLU A 88 10.78 -18.00 -0.54
N GLU A 89 11.10 -18.86 -1.51
CA GLU A 89 11.69 -18.47 -2.80
C GLU A 89 10.73 -17.57 -3.60
N GLN A 90 9.44 -17.87 -3.60
CA GLN A 90 8.45 -17.04 -4.27
C GLN A 90 8.27 -15.70 -3.55
N ALA A 91 8.23 -15.70 -2.21
CA ALA A 91 8.15 -14.47 -1.42
C ALA A 91 9.38 -13.58 -1.62
N ARG A 92 10.57 -14.19 -1.69
CA ARG A 92 11.83 -13.52 -2.02
C ARG A 92 11.77 -12.87 -3.40
N GLN A 93 11.33 -13.60 -4.43
CA GLN A 93 11.20 -13.06 -5.78
C GLN A 93 10.26 -11.84 -5.83
N ILE A 94 9.15 -11.86 -5.09
CA ILE A 94 8.24 -10.70 -4.98
C ILE A 94 8.94 -9.52 -4.30
N ALA A 95 9.64 -9.76 -3.18
CA ALA A 95 10.37 -8.70 -2.46
C ALA A 95 11.45 -8.06 -3.35
N GLU A 96 12.27 -8.88 -4.00
CA GLU A 96 13.38 -8.45 -4.86
C GLU A 96 12.91 -7.82 -6.18
N ALA A 97 11.69 -8.09 -6.63
CA ALA A 97 11.11 -7.44 -7.80
C ALA A 97 10.69 -5.97 -7.53
N VAL A 98 10.37 -5.62 -6.28
CA VAL A 98 9.83 -4.31 -5.91
C VAL A 98 10.84 -3.45 -5.16
N PHE A 99 11.57 -4.06 -4.23
CA PHE A 99 12.65 -3.41 -3.50
C PHE A 99 13.97 -3.48 -4.27
N SER A 100 14.83 -2.48 -4.06
CA SER A 100 16.14 -2.42 -4.71
C SER A 100 17.18 -1.83 -3.77
N PRO A 101 18.45 -2.28 -3.83
CA PRO A 101 19.55 -1.65 -3.11
C PRO A 101 19.72 -0.15 -3.38
N LEU A 102 19.28 0.32 -4.55
CA LEU A 102 19.33 1.73 -4.94
C LEU A 102 18.13 2.55 -4.43
N ARG A 103 17.13 1.88 -3.83
CA ARG A 103 15.85 2.47 -3.42
C ARG A 103 15.60 2.36 -1.92
N ILE A 104 16.66 2.29 -1.13
CA ILE A 104 16.60 2.49 0.32
C ILE A 104 17.52 3.63 0.72
N VAL A 105 16.98 4.60 1.46
CA VAL A 105 17.63 5.86 1.77
C VAL A 105 17.54 6.12 3.28
N SER A 106 18.69 6.15 3.95
CA SER A 106 18.79 6.64 5.33
C SER A 106 18.88 8.17 5.32
N LEU A 107 17.95 8.82 6.01
CA LEU A 107 17.84 10.27 6.11
C LEU A 107 18.31 10.70 7.50
N ASP A 108 19.60 11.07 7.56
CA ASP A 108 20.33 11.27 8.81
C ASP A 108 20.20 12.67 9.41
N LYS A 109 19.55 13.59 8.69
CA LYS A 109 19.36 14.99 9.12
C LYS A 109 17.89 15.34 9.05
N LYS A 110 17.46 16.25 9.93
CA LYS A 110 16.15 16.88 9.79
C LYS A 110 16.00 17.52 8.40
N MET A 111 14.96 17.11 7.69
CA MET A 111 14.62 17.61 6.35
C MET A 111 13.16 18.05 6.32
N SER A 112 12.84 18.97 5.42
CA SER A 112 11.46 19.28 5.06
C SER A 112 10.84 18.10 4.30
N ARG A 113 9.51 17.95 4.35
CA ARG A 113 8.74 17.05 3.47
C ARG A 113 9.20 17.13 2.00
N ASP A 114 9.24 18.33 1.41
CA ASP A 114 9.56 18.50 -0.01
C ASP A 114 10.97 18.03 -0.39
N ARG A 115 12.00 18.42 0.37
CA ARG A 115 13.37 17.90 0.13
C ARG A 115 13.44 16.39 0.28
N THR A 116 12.74 15.84 1.26
CA THR A 116 12.69 14.39 1.49
C THR A 116 12.05 13.68 0.29
N LEU A 117 10.88 14.16 -0.14
CA LEU A 117 10.16 13.64 -1.29
C LEU A 117 11.02 13.69 -2.57
N LEU A 118 11.67 14.82 -2.85
CA LEU A 118 12.57 14.96 -4.01
C LEU A 118 13.73 13.95 -3.98
N GLN A 119 14.32 13.72 -2.81
CA GLN A 119 15.41 12.76 -2.65
C GLN A 119 14.94 11.32 -2.90
N LEU A 120 13.72 10.96 -2.47
CA LEU A 120 13.15 9.65 -2.74
C LEU A 120 12.76 9.48 -4.21
N ILE A 121 12.15 10.50 -4.84
CA ILE A 121 11.80 10.48 -6.27
C ILE A 121 13.05 10.30 -7.13
N ALA A 122 14.18 10.89 -6.74
CA ALA A 122 15.45 10.76 -7.45
C ALA A 122 16.01 9.32 -7.50
N CYS A 123 15.49 8.40 -6.67
CA CYS A 123 15.85 6.97 -6.69
C CYS A 123 15.01 6.14 -7.68
N LEU A 124 13.99 6.72 -8.32
CA LEU A 124 13.20 6.03 -9.35
C LEU A 124 14.01 5.91 -10.66
N ASP A 125 13.79 4.83 -11.42
CA ASP A 125 14.56 4.54 -12.64
C ASP A 125 14.46 5.66 -13.69
N GLU A 126 13.29 6.28 -13.78
CA GLU A 126 12.95 7.37 -14.69
C GLU A 126 13.43 8.75 -14.22
N ALA A 127 14.03 8.87 -13.02
CA ALA A 127 14.46 10.16 -12.46
C ALA A 127 15.50 10.92 -13.30
N LYS A 128 16.22 10.22 -14.18
CA LYS A 128 17.17 10.80 -15.15
C LYS A 128 16.48 11.52 -16.32
N GLU A 129 15.19 11.30 -16.54
CA GLU A 129 14.42 11.94 -17.60
C GLU A 129 14.14 13.41 -17.25
N SER A 130 14.32 14.29 -18.22
CA SER A 130 14.17 15.73 -18.00
C SER A 130 12.75 16.07 -17.55
N GLY A 131 12.62 16.74 -16.40
CA GLY A 131 11.34 17.15 -15.82
C GLY A 131 10.53 16.04 -15.13
N PHE A 132 11.03 14.80 -15.12
CA PHE A 132 10.33 13.69 -14.46
C PHE A 132 10.16 13.92 -12.96
N VAL A 133 11.22 14.34 -12.27
CA VAL A 133 11.22 14.51 -10.81
C VAL A 133 10.19 15.55 -10.39
N GLU A 134 10.15 16.70 -11.07
CA GLU A 134 9.19 17.77 -10.83
C GLU A 134 7.76 17.30 -11.12
N HIS A 135 7.53 16.64 -12.26
CA HIS A 135 6.21 16.13 -12.62
C HIS A 135 5.69 15.09 -11.63
N PHE A 136 6.58 14.19 -11.16
CA PHE A 136 6.22 13.19 -10.15
C PHE A 136 5.85 13.86 -8.83
N ARG A 137 6.64 14.85 -8.38
CA ARG A 137 6.32 15.64 -7.17
C ARG A 137 4.96 16.32 -7.30
N GLU A 138 4.66 16.91 -8.45
CA GLU A 138 3.35 17.53 -8.72
C GLU A 138 2.22 16.51 -8.60
N GLN A 139 2.37 15.31 -9.17
CA GLN A 139 1.35 14.26 -9.06
C GLN A 139 1.18 13.73 -7.63
N VAL A 140 2.25 13.67 -6.83
CA VAL A 140 2.16 13.35 -5.40
C VAL A 140 1.40 14.45 -4.65
N ASN A 141 1.68 15.73 -4.92
CA ASN A 141 0.96 16.84 -4.30
C ASN A 141 -0.53 16.85 -4.67
N VAL A 142 -0.87 16.55 -5.93
CA VAL A 142 -2.26 16.37 -6.36
C VAL A 142 -2.92 15.25 -5.57
N ARG A 143 -2.25 14.10 -5.40
CA ARG A 143 -2.78 12.97 -4.63
C ARG A 143 -3.01 13.31 -3.15
N GLU A 144 -2.05 14.01 -2.54
CA GLU A 144 -2.15 14.45 -1.14
C GLU A 144 -3.26 15.51 -0.93
N SER A 145 -3.61 16.28 -1.97
CA SER A 145 -4.74 17.23 -1.91
C SER A 145 -6.11 16.56 -1.79
N TYR A 146 -6.22 15.29 -2.19
CA TYR A 146 -7.46 14.51 -2.05
C TYR A 146 -7.60 13.92 -0.65
N SER A 147 -6.50 13.49 -0.05
CA SER A 147 -6.44 12.99 1.31
C SER A 147 -5.02 12.80 1.79
N SER A 148 -4.88 12.76 3.12
CA SER A 148 -3.64 12.43 3.79
C SER A 148 -3.07 11.10 3.27
N VAL A 149 -1.76 11.10 3.05
CA VAL A 149 -0.96 9.89 2.76
C VAL A 149 -0.19 9.43 3.99
N VAL A 150 -0.37 10.12 5.12
CA VAL A 150 0.16 9.72 6.42
C VAL A 150 -0.73 8.64 7.01
N PHE A 151 -0.12 7.55 7.43
CA PHE A 151 -0.80 6.42 8.03
C PHE A 151 -0.24 6.16 9.44
N GLY A 152 -1.14 6.12 10.42
CA GLY A 152 -0.77 6.05 11.83
C GLY A 152 0.06 7.26 12.26
N GLU A 153 1.04 7.02 13.15
CA GLU A 153 1.88 8.08 13.73
C GLU A 153 3.27 8.17 13.11
N LEU A 154 3.72 7.18 12.33
CA LEU A 154 5.12 7.07 11.93
C LEU A 154 5.34 6.91 10.43
N LEU A 155 4.29 6.79 9.60
CA LEU A 155 4.45 6.44 8.18
C LEU A 155 3.77 7.40 7.22
N ALA A 156 4.39 7.55 6.05
CA ALA A 156 3.77 8.11 4.87
C ALA A 156 3.91 7.16 3.67
N PHE A 157 2.87 7.08 2.85
CA PHE A 157 2.81 6.34 1.59
C PHE A 157 2.62 7.28 0.39
N PRO A 158 3.55 8.22 0.13
CA PRO A 158 3.39 9.12 -1.00
C PRO A 158 3.38 8.33 -2.30
N HIS A 159 2.45 8.67 -3.18
CA HIS A 159 2.30 8.07 -4.50
C HIS A 159 1.65 9.08 -5.46
N PRO A 160 1.92 9.00 -6.77
CA PRO A 160 1.37 9.96 -7.72
C PRO A 160 -0.12 9.70 -7.96
N ALA A 161 -0.88 10.75 -8.29
CA ALA A 161 -2.29 10.63 -8.64
C ALA A 161 -2.54 9.81 -9.94
N ILE A 162 -1.52 9.72 -10.81
CA ILE A 162 -1.51 8.87 -12.00
C ILE A 162 -0.17 8.10 -12.09
N PRO A 163 -0.15 6.87 -12.65
CA PRO A 163 1.10 6.14 -12.87
C PRO A 163 2.04 6.87 -13.83
N LEU A 164 3.32 7.00 -13.46
CA LEU A 164 4.34 7.70 -14.25
C LEU A 164 5.47 6.78 -14.74
N THR A 165 5.68 5.63 -14.10
CA THR A 165 6.79 4.69 -14.39
C THR A 165 6.34 3.50 -15.22
N PHE A 166 7.30 2.77 -15.81
CA PHE A 166 7.04 1.56 -16.60
C PHE A 166 7.09 0.26 -15.78
N SER A 167 7.66 0.32 -14.58
CA SER A 167 7.71 -0.77 -13.59
C SER A 167 7.13 -0.33 -12.25
N GLU A 168 6.65 -1.29 -11.46
CA GLU A 168 6.36 -1.08 -10.03
C GLU A 168 7.68 -0.82 -9.29
N GLN A 169 7.72 0.25 -8.50
CA GLN A 169 8.90 0.57 -7.70
C GLN A 169 8.46 1.06 -6.33
N ILE A 170 9.23 0.72 -5.30
CA ILE A 170 9.11 1.32 -3.97
C ILE A 170 10.46 1.90 -3.58
N VAL A 171 10.46 3.15 -3.14
CA VAL A 171 11.60 3.80 -2.50
C VAL A 171 11.31 3.96 -1.01
N VAL A 172 12.19 3.42 -0.17
CA VAL A 172 12.05 3.42 1.28
C VAL A 172 12.97 4.48 1.89
N GLY A 173 12.37 5.52 2.45
CA GLY A 173 13.05 6.51 3.30
C GLY A 173 12.95 6.10 4.76
N VAL A 174 14.11 5.98 5.43
CA VAL A 174 14.20 5.76 6.88
C VAL A 174 14.79 7.01 7.53
N CYS A 175 13.97 7.78 8.23
CA CYS A 175 14.37 9.03 8.86
C CYS A 175 14.90 8.78 10.29
N LYS A 176 16.13 9.18 10.57
CA LYS A 176 16.65 9.16 11.96
C LYS A 176 15.94 10.18 12.84
N GLU A 177 15.61 11.34 12.27
CA GLU A 177 14.75 12.35 12.88
C GLU A 177 13.43 12.43 12.12
N ALA A 178 12.30 12.31 12.83
CA ALA A 178 10.99 12.31 12.19
C ALA A 178 10.74 13.61 11.39
N VAL A 179 10.27 13.46 10.15
CA VAL A 179 9.97 14.54 9.22
C VAL A 179 8.53 14.97 9.41
N GLU A 180 8.27 16.26 9.61
CA GLU A 180 6.91 16.79 9.58
C GLU A 180 6.37 16.72 8.15
N TRP A 181 5.38 15.86 7.94
CA TRP A 181 4.81 15.57 6.61
C TRP A 181 3.57 16.42 6.34
N GLU A 182 2.72 16.57 7.36
CA GLU A 182 1.52 17.41 7.38
C GLU A 182 1.48 18.16 8.72
N GLU A 183 0.61 19.16 8.85
CA GLU A 183 0.49 19.95 10.08
C GLU A 183 0.23 19.04 11.30
N GLY A 184 1.17 19.04 12.26
CA GLY A 184 1.09 18.23 13.47
C GLY A 184 1.38 16.73 13.29
N LYS A 185 1.62 16.24 12.06
CA LYS A 185 1.94 14.84 11.77
C LYS A 185 3.39 14.68 11.32
N LYS A 186 4.14 13.86 12.06
CA LYS A 186 5.55 13.55 11.75
C LYS A 186 5.68 12.10 11.37
N VAL A 187 6.56 11.78 10.43
CA VAL A 187 6.77 10.42 9.95
C VAL A 187 8.24 10.04 10.06
N GLN A 188 8.49 8.77 10.40
CA GLN A 188 9.81 8.17 10.50
C GLN A 188 10.12 7.29 9.29
N PHE A 189 9.12 6.62 8.72
CA PHE A 189 9.26 5.81 7.51
C PHE A 189 8.43 6.39 6.38
N ILE A 190 9.01 6.41 5.18
CA ILE A 190 8.34 6.89 3.99
C ILE A 190 8.50 5.81 2.92
N PHE A 191 7.40 5.23 2.47
CA PHE A 191 7.40 4.27 1.37
C PHE A 191 6.80 4.99 0.16
N LEU A 192 7.67 5.60 -0.65
CA LEU A 192 7.27 6.22 -1.91
C LEU A 192 6.91 5.11 -2.90
N LEU A 193 5.64 5.03 -3.26
CA LEU A 193 5.12 4.00 -4.16
C LEU A 193 5.00 4.58 -5.58
N SER A 194 5.54 3.86 -6.55
CA SER A 194 5.42 4.18 -7.97
C SER A 194 4.79 3.02 -8.73
N PRO A 195 3.46 3.01 -8.90
CA PRO A 195 2.81 2.00 -9.73
C PRO A 195 3.20 2.16 -11.20
N SER A 196 3.30 1.04 -11.90
CA SER A 196 3.51 1.00 -13.35
C SER A 196 2.28 1.51 -14.10
N LYS A 197 2.50 2.18 -15.23
CA LYS A 197 1.49 2.44 -16.28
C LYS A 197 0.87 1.16 -16.84
N GLY A 198 1.58 0.04 -16.74
CA GLY A 198 1.17 -1.26 -17.23
C GLY A 198 0.50 -2.10 -16.15
N ARG A 199 1.13 -3.22 -15.80
CA ARG A 199 0.61 -4.16 -14.81
C ARG A 199 1.33 -3.97 -13.49
N ASN A 200 0.57 -4.19 -12.41
CA ASN A 200 1.04 -4.09 -11.04
C ASN A 200 0.90 -5.45 -10.30
N PRO A 201 1.65 -6.51 -10.69
CA PRO A 201 1.45 -7.86 -10.14
C PRO A 201 1.99 -8.05 -8.71
N HIS A 202 2.95 -7.25 -8.25
CA HIS A 202 3.61 -7.45 -6.96
C HIS A 202 3.08 -6.51 -5.87
N LEU A 203 2.66 -5.29 -6.21
CA LEU A 203 2.17 -4.31 -5.21
C LEU A 203 0.98 -4.83 -4.41
N LYS A 204 0.15 -5.72 -4.98
CA LYS A 204 -0.95 -6.36 -4.26
C LYS A 204 -0.50 -7.22 -3.07
N TYR A 205 0.71 -7.81 -3.13
CA TYR A 205 1.28 -8.60 -2.02
C TYR A 205 2.05 -7.70 -1.05
N ILE A 206 2.67 -6.62 -1.55
CA ILE A 206 3.48 -5.73 -0.72
C ILE A 206 2.61 -4.78 0.11
N SER A 207 1.49 -4.29 -0.41
CA SER A 207 0.67 -3.28 0.29
C SER A 207 0.17 -3.77 1.66
N PRO A 208 -0.37 -4.99 1.82
CA PRO A 208 -0.71 -5.53 3.14
C PRO A 208 0.51 -5.72 4.05
N CYS A 209 1.67 -6.06 3.49
CA CYS A 209 2.91 -6.22 4.26
C CYS A 209 3.40 -4.89 4.82
N LEU A 210 3.22 -3.78 4.09
CA LEU A 210 3.51 -2.43 4.59
C LEU A 210 2.66 -2.14 5.85
N VAL A 211 1.37 -2.48 5.83
CA VAL A 211 0.48 -2.34 7.00
C VAL A 211 0.94 -3.21 8.17
N ALA A 212 1.28 -4.47 7.90
CA ALA A 212 1.78 -5.38 8.94
C ALA A 212 3.08 -4.86 9.57
N PHE A 213 3.99 -4.31 8.77
CA PHE A 213 5.20 -3.63 9.24
C PHE A 213 4.87 -2.41 10.13
N VAL A 214 3.82 -1.64 9.80
CA VAL A 214 3.36 -0.50 10.63
C VAL A 214 2.87 -0.94 12.02
N GLN A 215 2.26 -2.11 12.10
CA GLN A 215 1.71 -2.61 13.36
C GLN A 215 2.78 -3.27 14.24
N ASP A 216 3.97 -3.54 13.71
CA ASP A 216 5.05 -4.22 14.42
C ASP A 216 6.22 -3.28 14.74
N ARG A 217 6.22 -2.78 15.98
CA ARG A 217 7.29 -1.93 16.51
C ARG A 217 8.66 -2.61 16.49
N SER A 218 8.73 -3.93 16.63
CA SER A 218 10.00 -4.65 16.63
C SER A 218 10.66 -4.64 15.24
N LEU A 219 9.86 -4.77 14.18
CA LEU A 219 10.33 -4.67 12.80
C LEU A 219 10.78 -3.24 12.47
N GLN A 220 10.07 -2.24 12.98
CA GLN A 220 10.44 -0.83 12.83
C GLN A 220 11.78 -0.52 13.50
N GLU A 221 11.98 -0.97 14.74
CA GLU A 221 13.23 -0.78 15.47
C GLU A 221 14.41 -1.45 14.76
N ARG A 222 14.20 -2.67 14.21
CA ARG A 222 15.20 -3.35 13.37
C ARG A 222 15.61 -2.52 12.15
N LEU A 223 14.64 -2.04 11.37
CA LEU A 223 14.92 -1.27 10.15
C LEU A 223 15.59 0.09 10.46
N VAL A 224 15.25 0.73 11.58
CA VAL A 224 15.91 1.97 12.03
C VAL A 224 17.37 1.73 12.43
N GLN A 225 17.65 0.60 13.10
CA GLN A 225 19.01 0.24 13.50
C GLN A 225 19.88 -0.15 12.31
N ASN A 226 19.30 -0.80 11.30
CA ASN A 226 20.00 -1.27 10.11
C ASN A 226 19.19 -0.96 8.83
N PRO A 227 19.18 0.30 8.33
CA PRO A 227 18.40 0.71 7.16
C PRO A 227 19.08 0.25 5.86
N SER A 228 19.14 -1.07 5.66
CA SER A 228 19.79 -1.70 4.52
C SER A 228 18.78 -2.50 3.69
N TYR A 229 19.10 -2.67 2.42
CA TYR A 229 18.27 -3.48 1.52
C TYR A 229 18.12 -4.91 2.02
N GLN A 230 19.19 -5.50 2.55
CA GLN A 230 19.15 -6.86 3.10
C GLN A 230 18.17 -6.95 4.28
N GLU A 231 18.25 -6.00 5.22
CA GLU A 231 17.31 -5.95 6.36
C GLU A 231 15.87 -5.78 5.88
N LEU A 232 15.64 -4.90 4.91
CA LEU A 232 14.31 -4.68 4.34
C LEU A 232 13.74 -5.96 3.72
N VAL A 233 14.53 -6.67 2.91
CA VAL A 233 14.09 -7.94 2.30
C VAL A 233 13.85 -9.00 3.38
N ASP A 234 14.74 -9.14 4.35
CA ASP A 234 14.61 -10.12 5.44
C ASP A 234 13.41 -9.85 6.35
N ILE A 235 13.01 -8.58 6.51
CA ILE A 235 11.78 -8.18 7.21
C ILE A 235 10.54 -8.54 6.38
N PHE A 236 10.56 -8.28 5.08
CA PHE A 236 9.35 -8.40 4.24
C PHE A 236 9.08 -9.82 3.75
N ILE A 237 10.09 -10.69 3.59
CA ILE A 237 9.87 -12.08 3.16
C ILE A 237 8.86 -12.80 4.08
N PRO A 238 9.01 -12.84 5.41
CA PRO A 238 8.05 -13.51 6.28
C PRO A 238 6.65 -12.87 6.27
N LEU A 239 6.55 -11.57 5.96
CA LEU A 239 5.25 -10.88 5.83
C LEU A 239 4.54 -11.29 4.54
N ILE A 240 5.29 -11.39 3.44
CA ILE A 240 4.79 -11.82 2.13
C ILE A 240 4.35 -13.27 2.17
N GLN A 241 5.06 -14.15 2.89
CA GLN A 241 4.68 -15.55 3.04
C GLN A 241 3.28 -15.76 3.62
N LYS A 242 2.81 -14.82 4.45
CA LYS A 242 1.46 -14.82 5.04
C LYS A 242 0.37 -14.36 4.07
N GLN A 243 0.73 -13.90 2.87
CA GLN A 243 -0.20 -13.46 1.81
C GLN A 243 -0.48 -14.56 0.76
N GLY A 244 -0.06 -15.81 1.03
CA GLY A 244 -0.20 -16.99 0.16
C GLY A 244 -1.60 -17.57 0.11
#